data_AF-A0A4Q4NJL8-F1
#
_entry.id   AF-A0A4Q4NJL8-F1
#
_cell.length_a   1.000
_cell.length_b   1.000
_cell.length_c   1.000
_cell.angle_alpha   90.00
_cell.angle_beta   90.00
_cell.angle_gamma   90.00
#
_symmetry.space_group_name_H-M   'P 1'
#
loop_
_entity.id
_entity.type
_entity.pdbx_description
1 polymer ?
#
loop_
_entity_poly.entity_id
_entity_poly.type
_entity_poly.pdbx_seq_one_letter_code
_entity_poly.pdbx_strand_id
1 'polypeptide(L)'
;MTEQFESRLNVETEPIVLGPVSVLPFIPGSGNVFPKYVDAITQTGWELWFFDGISADKAAIVVGFGRNMEGPRQAPFRCQVLCIWPDESTWHRDMYFSDSIVTTVGDAGDVVGVWKDPIKNMSASFQVPVDSSWAKLTFAIPGVLEGNVSLTSMPGDTGLNTRPELGSSVNYMRPIGRASVTADLEFYPPESNTPKSLVWPMDGGATGGMDRVWSPLSWGQVMTESYYLRAHVGPYAMQIMRIFSDMKSGNQPHTVARLYRDGKLICATQDVVDETDGEVPRDSLVLSKVLGAPNDAGLTGAFRDKNSGYTVHFIQGGPTGQRWTFDVRHERTIWNLPTSAPGPNATGNTGFIESLEGGSQGESFNGVGTGGQCQLS
;
A
#
# COMPACT_ATOMS: atom_id res chain seq x y z
N MET A 1 -8.95 -26.72 22.03
CA MET A 1 -8.69 -26.90 20.59
C MET A 1 -9.32 -25.71 19.91
N THR A 2 -8.53 -24.67 19.65
CA THR A 2 -8.94 -23.54 18.82
C THR A 2 -9.05 -24.04 17.39
N GLU A 3 -10.15 -23.68 16.71
CA GLU A 3 -10.42 -24.09 15.34
C GLU A 3 -9.38 -23.44 14.41
N GLN A 4 -8.62 -24.27 13.69
CA GLN A 4 -7.65 -23.80 12.70
C GLN A 4 -8.41 -23.46 11.42
N PHE A 5 -8.42 -22.18 11.05
CA PHE A 5 -8.99 -21.73 9.78
C PHE A 5 -7.92 -21.79 8.67
N GLU A 6 -8.32 -22.28 7.50
CA GLU A 6 -7.50 -22.32 6.29
C GLU A 6 -8.30 -21.77 5.11
N SER A 7 -7.65 -20.94 4.30
CA SER A 7 -8.10 -20.55 2.96
C SER A 7 -7.01 -20.93 1.97
N ARG A 8 -7.26 -21.97 1.17
CA ARG A 8 -6.33 -22.48 0.17
C ARG A 8 -6.94 -22.35 -1.22
N LEU A 9 -6.29 -21.55 -2.06
CA LEU A 9 -6.63 -21.39 -3.47
C LEU A 9 -5.48 -21.94 -4.32
N ASN A 10 -5.79 -22.79 -5.30
CA ASN A 10 -4.81 -23.43 -6.19
C ASN A 10 -5.27 -23.30 -7.65
N VAL A 11 -4.35 -22.99 -8.56
CA VAL A 11 -4.67 -22.72 -9.98
C VAL A 11 -5.29 -23.92 -10.71
N GLU A 12 -4.99 -25.15 -10.29
CA GLU A 12 -5.53 -26.38 -10.87
C GLU A 12 -6.98 -26.65 -10.46
N THR A 13 -7.44 -26.03 -9.36
CA THR A 13 -8.80 -26.22 -8.84
C THR A 13 -9.77 -25.11 -9.27
N GLU A 14 -9.44 -24.35 -10.31
CA GLU A 14 -10.23 -23.22 -10.83
C GLU A 14 -10.73 -22.25 -9.73
N PRO A 15 -9.82 -21.62 -8.98
CA PRO A 15 -10.15 -20.86 -7.77
C PRO A 15 -10.80 -19.49 -8.09
N ILE A 16 -10.79 -19.10 -9.37
CA ILE A 16 -11.43 -17.89 -9.87
C ILE A 16 -12.74 -18.28 -10.56
N VAL A 17 -13.87 -17.77 -10.07
CA VAL A 17 -15.21 -18.15 -10.56
C VAL A 17 -16.00 -16.96 -11.12
N LEU A 18 -16.97 -17.24 -11.98
CA LEU A 18 -17.86 -16.23 -12.59
C LEU A 18 -18.97 -15.74 -11.65
N GLY A 19 -19.47 -16.63 -10.80
CA GLY A 19 -20.63 -16.37 -9.94
C GLY A 19 -20.29 -15.54 -8.70
N PRO A 20 -21.30 -15.09 -7.92
CA PRO A 20 -21.04 -14.46 -6.64
C PRO A 20 -20.33 -15.46 -5.72
N VAL A 21 -19.32 -14.97 -5.01
CA VAL A 21 -18.64 -15.74 -3.97
C VAL A 21 -19.04 -15.21 -2.61
N SER A 22 -19.27 -16.11 -1.66
CA SER A 22 -19.49 -15.72 -0.26
C SER A 22 -18.22 -15.08 0.30
N VAL A 23 -18.36 -13.90 0.89
CA VAL A 23 -17.26 -13.11 1.43
C VAL A 23 -17.43 -13.04 2.95
N LEU A 24 -16.38 -13.36 3.71
CA LEU A 24 -16.42 -13.17 5.16
C LEU A 24 -16.65 -11.70 5.51
N PRO A 25 -17.45 -11.39 6.54
CA PRO A 25 -17.70 -10.01 6.93
C PRO A 25 -16.43 -9.34 7.49
N PHE A 26 -16.45 -8.01 7.53
CA PHE A 26 -15.50 -7.24 8.31
C PHE A 26 -15.62 -7.57 9.81
N ILE A 27 -14.48 -7.70 10.49
CA ILE A 27 -14.40 -7.96 11.93
C ILE A 27 -13.88 -6.70 12.61
N PRO A 28 -14.71 -5.94 13.36
CA PRO A 28 -14.27 -4.75 14.08
C PRO A 28 -13.14 -5.06 15.09
N GLY A 29 -12.17 -4.16 15.20
CA GLY A 29 -11.05 -4.32 16.15
C GLY A 29 -10.05 -5.43 15.78
N SER A 30 -10.14 -6.00 14.57
CA SER A 30 -9.19 -6.98 14.03
C SER A 30 -8.40 -6.39 12.85
N GLY A 31 -7.18 -6.86 12.61
CA GLY A 31 -6.43 -6.53 11.39
C GLY A 31 -7.08 -7.05 10.11
N ASN A 32 -8.08 -7.96 10.20
CA ASN A 32 -8.74 -8.56 9.04
C ASN A 32 -7.74 -9.18 8.04
N VAL A 33 -6.62 -9.68 8.56
CA VAL A 33 -5.52 -10.25 7.77
C VAL A 33 -5.95 -11.56 7.13
N PHE A 34 -6.78 -12.37 7.78
CA PHE A 34 -7.33 -13.57 7.16
C PHE A 34 -8.17 -13.22 5.90
N PRO A 35 -8.10 -14.01 4.82
CA PRO A 35 -8.82 -13.73 3.58
C PRO A 35 -10.32 -13.58 3.79
N LYS A 36 -10.92 -12.71 2.99
CA LYS A 36 -12.37 -12.57 2.88
C LYS A 36 -12.95 -13.56 1.88
N TYR A 37 -12.16 -13.91 0.87
CA TYR A 37 -12.46 -14.93 -0.13
C TYR A 37 -11.79 -16.25 0.26
N VAL A 38 -12.52 -17.08 1.02
CA VAL A 38 -11.95 -18.29 1.65
C VAL A 38 -11.75 -19.41 0.64
N ASP A 39 -12.79 -19.77 -0.11
CA ASP A 39 -12.82 -20.97 -0.96
C ASP A 39 -12.63 -20.66 -2.45
N ALA A 40 -12.99 -19.45 -2.88
CA ALA A 40 -12.88 -18.98 -4.24
C ALA A 40 -12.83 -17.45 -4.25
N ILE A 41 -12.48 -16.85 -5.37
CA ILE A 41 -12.59 -15.41 -5.59
C ILE A 41 -13.30 -15.16 -6.94
N THR A 42 -14.07 -14.07 -7.04
CA THR A 42 -14.73 -13.74 -8.30
C THR A 42 -13.71 -13.25 -9.33
N GLN A 43 -14.01 -13.36 -10.63
CA GLN A 43 -13.13 -12.82 -11.69
C GLN A 43 -12.81 -11.32 -11.53
N THR A 44 -13.73 -10.56 -10.92
CA THR A 44 -13.56 -9.13 -10.65
C THR A 44 -13.04 -8.86 -9.25
N GLY A 45 -13.08 -9.83 -8.34
CA GLY A 45 -12.67 -9.69 -6.97
C GLY A 45 -11.16 -9.64 -6.84
N TRP A 46 -10.70 -8.95 -5.80
CA TRP A 46 -9.29 -8.94 -5.46
C TRP A 46 -9.04 -8.78 -3.96
N GLU A 47 -7.92 -9.34 -3.52
CA GLU A 47 -7.34 -9.13 -2.20
C GLU A 47 -5.87 -8.75 -2.33
N LEU A 48 -5.44 -7.86 -1.45
CA LEU A 48 -4.06 -7.41 -1.34
C LEU A 48 -3.64 -7.35 0.13
N TRP A 49 -2.49 -7.95 0.41
CA TRP A 49 -1.68 -7.68 1.60
C TRP A 49 -0.46 -6.90 1.15
N PHE A 50 -0.43 -5.62 1.52
CA PHE A 50 0.58 -4.67 1.05
C PHE A 50 1.50 -4.32 2.21
N PHE A 51 2.80 -4.33 1.96
CA PHE A 51 3.83 -3.98 2.92
C PHE A 51 4.82 -3.03 2.27
N ASP A 52 5.32 -2.08 3.01
CA ASP A 52 6.34 -1.17 2.53
C ASP A 52 7.37 -0.83 3.61
N GLY A 53 8.48 -0.25 3.15
CA GLY A 53 9.50 0.31 4.01
C GLY A 53 10.34 1.33 3.24
N ILE A 54 10.82 2.35 3.95
CA ILE A 54 11.71 3.39 3.44
C ILE A 54 12.74 3.75 4.51
N SER A 55 14.00 3.88 4.10
CA SER A 55 15.11 4.33 4.94
C SER A 55 15.38 5.82 4.78
N ALA A 56 16.16 6.40 5.71
CA ALA A 56 16.50 7.82 5.70
C ALA A 56 17.34 8.24 4.47
N ASP A 57 18.14 7.33 3.92
CA ASP A 57 18.89 7.50 2.66
C ASP A 57 18.06 7.20 1.41
N LYS A 58 16.74 7.06 1.58
CA LYS A 58 15.75 6.97 0.51
C LYS A 58 15.86 5.70 -0.33
N ALA A 59 16.38 4.61 0.25
CA ALA A 59 16.09 3.28 -0.25
C ALA A 59 14.66 2.91 0.16
N ALA A 60 13.94 2.18 -0.68
CA ALA A 60 12.59 1.73 -0.34
C ALA A 60 12.30 0.35 -0.92
N ILE A 61 11.39 -0.36 -0.26
CA ILE A 61 10.84 -1.62 -0.72
C ILE A 61 9.31 -1.58 -0.61
N VAL A 62 8.66 -2.15 -1.62
CA VAL A 62 7.21 -2.35 -1.67
C VAL A 62 6.95 -3.81 -2.00
N VAL A 63 6.10 -4.46 -1.22
CA VAL A 63 5.71 -5.86 -1.37
C VAL A 63 4.20 -5.98 -1.37
N GLY A 64 3.64 -6.62 -2.40
CA GLY A 64 2.21 -6.90 -2.50
C GLY A 64 1.94 -8.37 -2.72
N PHE A 65 1.24 -9.02 -1.80
CA PHE A 65 0.68 -10.36 -2.01
C PHE A 65 -0.76 -10.21 -2.51
N GLY A 66 -1.02 -10.66 -3.73
CA GLY A 66 -2.28 -10.51 -4.43
C GLY A 66 -3.00 -11.84 -4.66
N ARG A 67 -4.32 -11.81 -4.52
CA ARG A 67 -5.25 -12.78 -5.10
C ARG A 67 -6.17 -12.02 -6.05
N ASN A 68 -6.00 -12.15 -7.36
CA ASN A 68 -6.81 -11.50 -8.38
C ASN A 68 -6.51 -12.05 -9.77
N MET A 69 -7.48 -11.99 -10.68
CA MET A 69 -7.25 -12.29 -12.09
C MET A 69 -6.73 -11.02 -12.81
N GLU A 70 -5.43 -10.98 -13.12
CA GLU A 70 -4.81 -9.84 -13.84
C GLU A 70 -4.86 -9.98 -15.37
N GLY A 71 -5.28 -11.15 -15.85
CA GLY A 71 -5.53 -11.42 -17.26
C GLY A 71 -5.72 -12.91 -17.51
N PRO A 72 -6.18 -13.30 -18.71
CA PRO A 72 -6.51 -14.70 -19.05
C PRO A 72 -5.31 -15.66 -19.08
N ARG A 73 -4.07 -15.15 -18.93
CA ARG A 73 -2.82 -15.94 -19.04
C ARG A 73 -1.90 -15.82 -17.83
N GLN A 74 -2.27 -15.06 -16.80
CA GLN A 74 -1.46 -14.88 -15.60
C GLN A 74 -2.04 -15.71 -14.46
N ALA A 75 -1.16 -16.30 -13.64
CA ALA A 75 -1.62 -16.98 -12.45
C ALA A 75 -2.28 -15.96 -11.51
N PRO A 76 -3.40 -16.31 -10.85
CA PRO A 76 -4.14 -15.39 -10.00
C PRO A 76 -3.45 -15.03 -8.69
N PHE A 77 -2.31 -15.66 -8.39
CA PHE A 77 -1.58 -15.49 -7.14
C PHE A 77 -0.23 -14.86 -7.40
N ARG A 78 -0.13 -13.57 -7.10
CA ARG A 78 1.06 -12.76 -7.37
C ARG A 78 1.71 -12.30 -6.07
N CYS A 79 3.03 -12.39 -5.99
CA CYS A 79 3.83 -11.57 -5.08
C CYS A 79 4.59 -10.55 -5.93
N GLN A 80 4.24 -9.28 -5.79
CA GLN A 80 4.95 -8.17 -6.42
C GLN A 80 5.98 -7.63 -5.43
N VAL A 81 7.21 -7.43 -5.90
CA VAL A 81 8.26 -6.77 -5.13
C VAL A 81 8.89 -5.69 -5.97
N LEU A 82 8.95 -4.47 -5.43
CA LEU A 82 9.64 -3.33 -6.02
C LEU A 82 10.65 -2.80 -5.00
N CYS A 83 11.83 -2.44 -5.46
CA CYS A 83 12.90 -1.91 -4.62
C CYS A 83 13.62 -0.79 -5.35
N ILE A 84 14.03 0.23 -4.61
CA ILE A 84 14.95 1.27 -5.06
C ILE A 84 16.06 1.42 -4.01
N TRP A 85 17.29 1.63 -4.48
CA TRP A 85 18.46 1.84 -3.63
C TRP A 85 18.87 3.31 -3.59
N PRO A 86 19.78 3.71 -2.69
CA PRO A 86 20.27 5.08 -2.60
C PRO A 86 20.96 5.57 -3.89
N ASP A 87 21.50 4.63 -4.69
CA ASP A 87 22.09 4.87 -6.01
C ASP A 87 21.05 4.99 -7.15
N GLU A 88 19.75 5.02 -6.80
CA GLU A 88 18.59 5.17 -7.69
C GLU A 88 18.35 4.04 -8.68
N SER A 89 19.18 2.99 -8.67
CA SER A 89 18.82 1.78 -9.40
C SER A 89 17.59 1.14 -8.76
N THR A 90 16.79 0.50 -9.61
CA THR A 90 15.52 -0.10 -9.23
C THR A 90 15.52 -1.58 -9.57
N TRP A 91 14.70 -2.33 -8.84
CA TRP A 91 14.40 -3.71 -9.15
C TRP A 91 12.89 -3.90 -9.02
N HIS A 92 12.27 -4.50 -10.01
CA HIS A 92 10.84 -4.81 -9.99
C HIS A 92 10.61 -6.19 -10.58
N ARG A 93 9.91 -7.05 -9.85
CA ARG A 93 9.31 -8.25 -10.42
C ARG A 93 7.95 -8.57 -9.84
N ASP A 94 7.11 -9.10 -10.73
CA ASP A 94 5.91 -9.82 -10.38
C ASP A 94 6.22 -11.32 -10.43
N MET A 95 6.04 -12.00 -9.31
CA MET A 95 6.27 -13.43 -9.16
C MET A 95 4.92 -14.13 -9.04
N TYR A 96 4.73 -15.17 -9.85
CA TYR A 96 3.46 -15.86 -9.98
C TYR A 96 3.56 -17.28 -9.44
N PHE A 97 2.57 -17.67 -8.63
CA PHE A 97 2.57 -18.92 -7.88
C PHE A 97 1.34 -19.78 -8.19
N SER A 98 1.46 -21.10 -8.00
CA SER A 98 0.35 -22.05 -8.22
C SER A 98 -0.61 -22.11 -7.03
N ASP A 99 -0.13 -21.84 -5.82
CA ASP A 99 -0.90 -21.92 -4.59
C ASP A 99 -0.82 -20.60 -3.82
N SER A 100 -1.96 -20.18 -3.26
CA SER A 100 -2.06 -19.18 -2.20
C SER A 100 -2.78 -19.78 -1.01
N ILE A 101 -2.07 -19.97 0.10
CA ILE A 101 -2.57 -20.58 1.32
C ILE A 101 -2.47 -19.57 2.44
N VAL A 102 -3.58 -19.30 3.14
CA VAL A 102 -3.57 -18.47 4.34
C VAL A 102 -4.22 -19.23 5.48
N THR A 103 -3.54 -19.33 6.61
CA THR A 103 -3.98 -20.10 7.77
C THR A 103 -3.91 -19.27 9.03
N THR A 104 -4.77 -19.56 10.00
CA THR A 104 -4.58 -19.14 11.39
C THR A 104 -3.76 -20.20 12.13
N VAL A 105 -2.69 -19.84 12.82
CA VAL A 105 -1.79 -20.77 13.51
C VAL A 105 -1.62 -20.39 14.98
N GLY A 106 -1.33 -21.40 15.79
CA GLY A 106 -1.11 -21.26 17.23
C GLY A 106 -2.39 -20.94 18.02
N ASP A 107 -2.28 -20.98 19.34
CA ASP A 107 -3.42 -20.72 20.23
C ASP A 107 -3.89 -19.27 20.19
N ALA A 108 -3.01 -18.35 19.78
CA ALA A 108 -3.29 -16.92 19.64
C ALA A 108 -4.01 -16.56 18.33
N GLY A 109 -3.98 -17.42 17.31
CA GLY A 109 -4.65 -17.20 16.02
C GLY A 109 -3.87 -16.36 15.01
N ASP A 110 -2.53 -16.36 15.08
CA ASP A 110 -1.64 -15.65 14.14
C ASP A 110 -1.97 -16.02 12.69
N VAL A 111 -1.92 -15.07 11.77
CA VAL A 111 -2.20 -15.32 10.35
C VAL A 111 -0.90 -15.51 9.58
N VAL A 112 -0.77 -16.66 8.91
CA VAL A 112 0.35 -16.98 8.02
C VAL A 112 -0.16 -17.14 6.60
N GLY A 113 0.34 -16.32 5.68
CA GLY A 113 0.07 -16.41 4.25
C GLY A 113 1.27 -16.91 3.48
N VAL A 114 1.07 -17.85 2.55
CA VAL A 114 2.12 -18.47 1.75
C VAL A 114 1.68 -18.56 0.29
N TRP A 115 2.43 -17.88 -0.59
CA TRP A 115 2.38 -18.03 -2.04
C TRP A 115 3.49 -18.99 -2.41
N LYS A 116 3.16 -20.13 -2.99
CA LYS A 116 4.15 -21.17 -3.31
C LYS A 116 3.92 -21.82 -4.66
N ASP A 117 5.01 -22.25 -5.27
CA ASP A 117 5.05 -23.06 -6.47
C ASP A 117 5.92 -24.30 -6.13
N PRO A 118 5.29 -25.45 -5.81
CA PRO A 118 6.01 -26.65 -5.44
C PRO A 118 6.92 -27.20 -6.55
N ILE A 119 6.55 -26.98 -7.82
CA ILE A 119 7.31 -27.48 -8.98
C ILE A 119 8.61 -26.70 -9.12
N LYS A 120 8.56 -25.38 -8.95
CA LYS A 120 9.74 -24.50 -9.02
C LYS A 120 10.49 -24.40 -7.70
N ASN A 121 9.98 -24.99 -6.63
CA ASN A 121 10.49 -24.86 -5.26
C ASN A 121 10.66 -23.37 -4.86
N MET A 122 9.65 -22.55 -5.18
CA MET A 122 9.62 -21.12 -4.86
C MET A 122 8.54 -20.84 -3.82
N SER A 123 8.83 -19.97 -2.86
CA SER A 123 7.83 -19.46 -1.94
C SER A 123 8.09 -18.02 -1.50
N ALA A 124 7.01 -17.28 -1.30
CA ALA A 124 7.00 -16.01 -0.60
C ALA A 124 5.91 -16.08 0.48
N SER A 125 6.18 -15.57 1.67
CA SER A 125 5.25 -15.69 2.79
C SER A 125 5.24 -14.45 3.68
N PHE A 126 4.17 -14.31 4.43
CA PHE A 126 4.05 -13.37 5.54
C PHE A 126 3.49 -14.05 6.78
N GLN A 127 3.82 -13.50 7.95
CA GLN A 127 3.19 -13.82 9.22
C GLN A 127 2.83 -12.52 9.95
N VAL A 128 1.62 -12.47 10.51
CA VAL A 128 1.10 -11.34 11.28
C VAL A 128 0.31 -11.88 12.49
N PRO A 129 0.65 -11.51 13.73
CA PRO A 129 -0.12 -11.90 14.91
C PRO A 129 -1.47 -11.18 14.95
N VAL A 130 -2.41 -11.70 15.75
CA VAL A 130 -3.78 -11.13 15.86
C VAL A 130 -3.78 -9.67 16.30
N ASP A 131 -2.88 -9.30 17.19
CA ASP A 131 -2.75 -7.93 17.69
C ASP A 131 -2.06 -6.97 16.71
N SER A 132 -1.58 -7.48 15.56
CA SER A 132 -0.83 -6.72 14.56
C SER A 132 0.39 -5.98 15.15
N SER A 133 1.02 -6.54 16.19
CA SER A 133 2.19 -5.94 16.83
C SER A 133 3.45 -5.99 15.96
N TRP A 134 3.53 -6.94 15.02
CA TRP A 134 4.63 -7.08 14.07
C TRP A 134 4.19 -7.78 12.79
N ALA A 135 5.02 -7.78 11.76
CA ALA A 135 4.89 -8.66 10.61
C ALA A 135 6.26 -9.16 10.17
N LYS A 136 6.32 -10.38 9.63
CA LYS A 136 7.53 -10.93 9.03
C LYS A 136 7.23 -11.43 7.63
N LEU A 137 8.02 -10.99 6.66
CA LEU A 137 8.03 -11.48 5.29
C LEU A 137 9.26 -12.36 5.09
N THR A 138 9.08 -13.48 4.40
CA THR A 138 10.18 -14.39 4.05
C THR A 138 10.07 -14.77 2.58
N PHE A 139 11.17 -14.59 1.86
CA PHE A 139 11.31 -14.92 0.45
C PHE A 139 12.34 -16.03 0.29
N ALA A 140 11.93 -17.09 -0.39
CA ALA A 140 12.77 -18.21 -0.78
C ALA A 140 12.51 -18.48 -2.27
N ILE A 141 13.14 -17.69 -3.12
CA ILE A 141 12.92 -17.68 -4.56
C ILE A 141 14.29 -17.80 -5.25
N PRO A 142 14.78 -19.04 -5.45
CA PRO A 142 16.15 -19.29 -5.86
C PRO A 142 16.57 -18.50 -7.11
N GLY A 143 17.68 -17.77 -6.99
CA GLY A 143 18.25 -16.98 -8.08
C GLY A 143 17.40 -15.79 -8.51
N VAL A 144 16.44 -15.35 -7.68
CA VAL A 144 15.59 -14.17 -7.93
C VAL A 144 15.57 -13.24 -6.73
N LEU A 145 15.13 -13.75 -5.57
CA LEU A 145 14.95 -12.98 -4.35
C LEU A 145 14.97 -13.92 -3.13
N GLU A 146 15.86 -13.64 -2.18
CA GLU A 146 15.99 -14.40 -0.95
C GLU A 146 16.13 -13.46 0.25
N GLY A 147 15.65 -13.90 1.41
CA GLY A 147 15.82 -13.19 2.67
C GLY A 147 14.52 -12.80 3.36
N ASN A 148 14.58 -11.78 4.22
CA ASN A 148 13.47 -11.42 5.11
C ASN A 148 13.27 -9.90 5.23
N VAL A 149 12.03 -9.51 5.48
CA VAL A 149 11.66 -8.16 5.96
C VAL A 149 10.88 -8.34 7.24
N SER A 150 11.15 -7.53 8.26
CA SER A 150 10.36 -7.52 9.50
C SER A 150 9.87 -6.11 9.78
N LEU A 151 8.63 -6.02 10.25
CA LEU A 151 7.96 -4.78 10.64
C LEU A 151 7.61 -4.91 12.12
N THR A 152 7.91 -3.91 12.92
CA THR A 152 7.48 -3.82 14.33
C THR A 152 6.62 -2.59 14.51
N SER A 153 5.37 -2.77 14.93
CA SER A 153 4.41 -1.67 15.08
C SER A 153 4.91 -0.62 16.08
N MET A 154 4.73 0.65 15.72
CA MET A 154 5.09 1.77 16.58
C MET A 154 3.97 2.08 17.59
N PRO A 155 4.30 2.51 18.82
CA PRO A 155 3.31 2.84 19.84
C PRO A 155 2.26 3.85 19.37
N GLY A 156 1.02 3.67 19.82
CA GLY A 156 -0.10 4.57 19.53
C GLY A 156 -0.76 4.34 18.16
N ASP A 157 -0.24 3.42 17.34
CA ASP A 157 -0.85 2.99 16.09
C ASP A 157 -1.41 1.58 16.23
N THR A 158 -2.72 1.46 16.40
CA THR A 158 -3.37 0.16 16.28
C THR A 158 -3.92 -0.05 14.88
N GLY A 159 -4.30 1.00 14.14
CA GLY A 159 -4.97 0.87 12.84
C GLY A 159 -6.31 0.09 12.83
N LEU A 160 -6.62 -0.64 13.91
CA LEU A 160 -7.77 -1.55 14.07
C LEU A 160 -9.09 -0.83 14.35
N ASN A 161 -9.01 0.43 14.82
CA ASN A 161 -10.16 1.29 15.10
C ASN A 161 -10.55 2.16 13.90
N THR A 162 -10.48 1.60 12.68
CA THR A 162 -10.83 2.29 11.44
C THR A 162 -12.01 1.59 10.76
N ARG A 163 -12.91 2.39 10.19
CA ARG A 163 -13.96 1.92 9.29
C ARG A 163 -13.31 1.45 7.98
N PRO A 164 -13.59 0.24 7.48
CA PRO A 164 -12.84 -0.30 6.35
C PRO A 164 -13.20 0.39 5.03
N GLU A 165 -14.31 1.12 4.93
CA GLU A 165 -14.83 1.59 3.65
C GLU A 165 -13.95 2.70 3.03
N LEU A 166 -13.45 2.43 1.83
CA LEU A 166 -12.82 3.39 0.93
C LEU A 166 -13.71 3.49 -0.32
N GLY A 167 -14.73 4.34 -0.24
CA GLY A 167 -15.81 4.35 -1.22
C GLY A 167 -16.77 3.17 -1.03
N SER A 168 -17.58 2.88 -2.05
CA SER A 168 -18.71 1.94 -1.92
C SER A 168 -18.31 0.46 -2.00
N SER A 169 -17.19 0.14 -2.65
CA SER A 169 -16.86 -1.23 -3.05
C SER A 169 -15.46 -1.67 -2.60
N VAL A 170 -14.62 -0.75 -2.12
CA VAL A 170 -13.27 -1.07 -1.66
C VAL A 170 -13.24 -1.01 -0.15
N ASN A 171 -12.68 -2.04 0.46
CA ASN A 171 -12.34 -2.06 1.87
C ASN A 171 -10.83 -1.91 2.00
N TYR A 172 -10.38 -0.97 2.80
CA TYR A 172 -8.99 -0.62 3.00
C TYR A 172 -8.72 -0.41 4.50
N MET A 173 -7.73 -1.11 5.01
CA MET A 173 -7.31 -1.08 6.40
C MET A 173 -5.80 -1.00 6.51
N ARG A 174 -5.32 -0.57 7.69
CA ARG A 174 -3.88 -0.54 8.02
C ARG A 174 -3.63 -1.32 9.29
N PRO A 175 -3.52 -2.67 9.25
CA PRO A 175 -3.25 -3.44 10.45
C PRO A 175 -1.98 -2.97 11.18
N ILE A 176 -0.96 -2.55 10.42
CA ILE A 176 0.25 -1.92 10.95
C ILE A 176 0.43 -0.58 10.24
N GLY A 177 -0.14 0.50 10.78
CA GLY A 177 -0.02 1.81 10.14
C GLY A 177 1.40 2.39 10.20
N ARG A 178 2.12 2.23 11.31
CA ARG A 178 3.50 2.73 11.44
C ARG A 178 4.34 1.62 12.01
N ALA A 179 5.43 1.31 11.34
CA ALA A 179 6.37 0.30 11.77
C ALA A 179 7.80 0.82 11.69
N SER A 180 8.64 0.34 12.61
CA SER A 180 10.07 0.22 12.35
C SER A 180 10.29 -1.00 11.45
N VAL A 181 11.14 -0.86 10.43
CA VAL A 181 11.37 -1.89 9.41
C VAL A 181 12.82 -2.32 9.43
N THR A 182 13.04 -3.63 9.39
CA THR A 182 14.36 -4.23 9.14
C THR A 182 14.29 -5.08 7.88
N ALA A 183 15.37 -5.11 7.11
CA ALA A 183 15.47 -5.90 5.90
C ALA A 183 16.84 -6.58 5.84
N ASP A 184 16.84 -7.81 5.36
CA ASP A 184 18.04 -8.54 4.95
C ASP A 184 17.64 -9.35 3.72
N LEU A 185 17.82 -8.75 2.55
CA LEU A 185 17.39 -9.28 1.27
C LEU A 185 18.54 -9.30 0.28
N GLU A 186 18.56 -10.33 -0.55
CA GLU A 186 19.40 -10.45 -1.73
C GLU A 186 18.53 -10.55 -2.98
N PHE A 187 18.77 -9.62 -3.90
CA PHE A 187 18.13 -9.57 -5.21
C PHE A 187 19.12 -10.08 -6.24
N TYR A 188 18.66 -10.86 -7.20
CA TYR A 188 19.49 -11.47 -8.24
C TYR A 188 19.07 -10.94 -9.62
N PRO A 189 19.59 -9.78 -10.07
CA PRO A 189 19.23 -9.21 -11.36
C PRO A 189 19.79 -10.08 -12.50
N PRO A 190 19.01 -10.39 -13.55
CA PRO A 190 19.45 -11.28 -14.63
C PRO A 190 20.63 -10.72 -15.44
N GLU A 191 20.82 -9.40 -15.44
CA GLU A 191 21.92 -8.69 -16.09
C GLU A 191 23.21 -8.64 -15.26
N SER A 192 23.22 -9.15 -14.03
CA SER A 192 24.36 -9.11 -13.11
C SER A 192 24.68 -10.49 -12.54
N ASN A 193 25.96 -10.83 -12.46
CA ASN A 193 26.42 -12.04 -11.74
C ASN A 193 26.57 -11.81 -10.22
N THR A 194 26.41 -10.57 -9.76
CA THR A 194 26.51 -10.22 -8.34
C THR A 194 25.12 -9.88 -7.81
N PRO A 195 24.68 -10.51 -6.70
CA PRO A 195 23.43 -10.14 -6.06
C PRO A 195 23.53 -8.72 -5.51
N LYS A 196 22.40 -8.02 -5.49
CA LYS A 196 22.27 -6.71 -4.86
C LYS A 196 21.56 -6.86 -3.52
N SER A 197 22.15 -6.35 -2.44
CA SER A 197 21.58 -6.49 -1.10
C SER A 197 20.79 -5.26 -0.69
N LEU A 198 19.70 -5.46 0.05
CA LEU A 198 19.03 -4.43 0.84
C LEU A 198 19.11 -4.83 2.31
N VAL A 199 19.89 -4.07 3.09
CA VAL A 199 20.12 -4.35 4.51
C VAL A 199 19.72 -3.13 5.32
N TRP A 200 18.70 -3.28 6.16
CA TRP A 200 18.30 -2.28 7.15
C TRP A 200 18.39 -2.90 8.53
N PRO A 201 19.37 -2.47 9.35
CA PRO A 201 19.51 -2.97 10.71
C PRO A 201 18.41 -2.42 11.63
N MET A 202 18.25 -3.03 12.79
CA MET A 202 17.20 -2.67 13.76
C MET A 202 17.30 -1.22 14.26
N ASP A 203 18.51 -0.64 14.30
CA ASP A 203 18.80 0.74 14.66
C ASP A 203 18.93 1.69 13.46
N GLY A 204 18.68 1.19 12.23
CA GLY A 204 18.84 1.94 10.98
C GLY A 204 17.73 2.95 10.68
N GLY A 205 16.67 2.99 11.49
CA GLY A 205 15.62 4.00 11.41
C GLY A 205 14.71 3.91 10.18
N ALA A 206 14.72 2.79 9.44
CA ALA A 206 13.76 2.57 8.36
C ALA A 206 12.34 2.43 8.92
N THR A 207 11.38 3.00 8.20
CA THR A 207 9.97 3.05 8.61
C THR A 207 9.05 2.57 7.50
N GLY A 208 7.86 2.09 7.84
CA GLY A 208 6.92 1.55 6.86
C GLY A 208 5.61 1.12 7.51
N GLY A 209 4.94 0.14 6.90
CA GLY A 209 3.82 -0.54 7.53
C GLY A 209 3.16 -1.57 6.62
N MET A 210 1.94 -1.93 6.99
CA MET A 210 1.11 -2.94 6.33
C MET A 210 -0.29 -2.41 6.11
N ASP A 211 -0.77 -2.57 4.88
CA ASP A 211 -2.16 -2.35 4.50
C ASP A 211 -2.83 -3.65 4.07
N ARG A 212 -4.15 -3.67 4.24
CA ARG A 212 -5.01 -4.79 3.88
C ARG A 212 -6.17 -4.27 3.06
N VAL A 213 -6.33 -4.79 1.84
CA VAL A 213 -7.32 -4.27 0.90
C VAL A 213 -8.10 -5.40 0.23
N TRP A 214 -9.42 -5.29 0.15
CA TRP A 214 -10.25 -6.23 -0.59
C TRP A 214 -11.45 -5.55 -1.25
N SER A 215 -11.87 -6.10 -2.38
CA SER A 215 -13.03 -5.61 -3.14
C SER A 215 -13.66 -6.77 -3.95
N PRO A 216 -14.98 -6.72 -4.21
CA PRO A 216 -15.64 -7.63 -5.16
C PRO A 216 -15.51 -7.19 -6.62
N LEU A 217 -15.03 -5.98 -6.87
CA LEU A 217 -14.93 -5.36 -8.19
C LEU A 217 -13.48 -5.00 -8.53
N SER A 218 -13.15 -5.07 -9.82
CA SER A 218 -11.78 -4.82 -10.29
C SER A 218 -11.43 -3.34 -10.18
N TRP A 219 -10.14 -3.00 -10.24
CA TRP A 219 -9.67 -1.62 -10.10
C TRP A 219 -10.38 -0.66 -11.05
N GLY A 220 -10.41 -0.97 -12.35
CA GLY A 220 -11.08 -0.13 -13.35
C GLY A 220 -12.61 -0.07 -13.22
N GLN A 221 -13.22 -0.93 -12.41
CA GLN A 221 -14.65 -0.86 -12.10
C GLN A 221 -14.97 0.01 -10.89
N VAL A 222 -14.00 0.25 -10.00
CA VAL A 222 -14.23 0.98 -8.73
C VAL A 222 -13.59 2.36 -8.69
N MET A 223 -12.54 2.61 -9.47
CA MET A 223 -11.81 3.86 -9.41
C MET A 223 -11.21 4.29 -10.76
N THR A 224 -11.05 5.59 -10.93
CA THR A 224 -10.36 6.23 -12.07
C THR A 224 -8.96 6.71 -11.71
N GLU A 225 -8.72 6.92 -10.42
CA GLU A 225 -7.46 7.42 -9.88
C GLU A 225 -7.29 6.95 -8.44
N SER A 226 -6.04 6.71 -8.05
CA SER A 226 -5.67 6.48 -6.66
C SER A 226 -4.37 7.21 -6.32
N TYR A 227 -4.25 7.68 -5.08
CA TYR A 227 -3.00 8.16 -4.51
C TYR A 227 -2.76 7.55 -3.13
N TYR A 228 -1.62 6.89 -3.02
CA TYR A 228 -1.06 6.32 -1.80
C TYR A 228 0.09 7.20 -1.32
N LEU A 229 0.17 7.43 0.00
CA LEU A 229 1.31 8.06 0.65
C LEU A 229 1.53 7.43 2.03
N ARG A 230 2.77 7.06 2.33
CA ARG A 230 3.25 6.83 3.71
C ARG A 230 4.53 7.61 3.92
N ALA A 231 4.55 8.50 4.91
CA ALA A 231 5.68 9.40 5.13
C ALA A 231 5.93 9.72 6.61
N HIS A 232 7.18 10.08 6.90
CA HIS A 232 7.61 10.70 8.17
C HIS A 232 8.19 12.09 7.89
N VAL A 233 7.74 13.09 8.65
CA VAL A 233 8.10 14.52 8.48
C VAL A 233 8.34 15.12 9.86
N GLY A 234 9.61 15.16 10.31
CA GLY A 234 9.93 15.54 11.69
C GLY A 234 9.13 14.73 12.74
N PRO A 235 8.34 15.37 13.62
CA PRO A 235 7.51 14.67 14.60
C PRO A 235 6.25 14.02 13.99
N TYR A 236 5.97 14.30 12.71
CA TYR A 236 4.76 13.84 12.04
C TYR A 236 4.97 12.51 11.33
N ALA A 237 3.92 11.71 11.31
CA ALA A 237 3.80 10.57 10.43
C ALA A 237 2.42 10.58 9.77
N MET A 238 2.36 10.39 8.46
CA MET A 238 1.12 10.45 7.71
C MET A 238 0.93 9.23 6.82
N GLN A 239 -0.34 8.84 6.67
CA GLN A 239 -0.76 7.75 5.80
C GLN A 239 -1.99 8.22 5.03
N ILE A 240 -1.98 8.08 3.71
CA ILE A 240 -3.09 8.45 2.83
C ILE A 240 -3.33 7.33 1.85
N MET A 241 -4.60 6.97 1.70
CA MET A 241 -5.09 6.25 0.54
C MET A 241 -6.33 7.00 0.08
N ARG A 242 -6.22 7.71 -1.05
CA ARG A 242 -7.35 8.37 -1.71
C ARG A 242 -7.65 7.67 -3.03
N ILE A 243 -8.92 7.45 -3.33
CA ILE A 243 -9.38 7.07 -4.66
C ILE A 243 -10.37 8.09 -5.19
N PHE A 244 -10.48 8.19 -6.51
CA PHE A 244 -11.67 8.73 -7.17
C PHE A 244 -12.51 7.57 -7.66
N SER A 245 -13.80 7.56 -7.34
CA SER A 245 -14.73 6.52 -7.76
C SER A 245 -14.82 6.42 -9.29
N ASP A 246 -15.43 5.35 -9.80
CA ASP A 246 -15.64 5.20 -11.23
C ASP A 246 -16.51 6.34 -11.83
N MET A 247 -16.46 6.48 -13.16
CA MET A 247 -17.21 7.54 -13.85
C MET A 247 -18.74 7.40 -13.72
N LYS A 248 -19.28 6.18 -13.58
CA LYS A 248 -20.73 5.96 -13.44
C LYS A 248 -21.22 6.35 -12.05
N SER A 249 -20.38 6.23 -11.02
CA SER A 249 -20.64 6.72 -9.67
C SER A 249 -20.31 8.20 -9.48
N GLY A 250 -19.93 8.91 -10.54
CA GLY A 250 -19.75 10.36 -10.54
C GLY A 250 -18.34 10.83 -10.21
N ASN A 251 -17.34 9.95 -10.25
CA ASN A 251 -15.92 10.29 -10.05
C ASN A 251 -15.66 11.06 -8.74
N GLN A 252 -16.21 10.57 -7.64
CA GLN A 252 -16.17 11.22 -6.33
C GLN A 252 -14.93 10.81 -5.54
N PRO A 253 -14.27 11.74 -4.83
CA PRO A 253 -13.12 11.40 -4.02
C PRO A 253 -13.53 10.68 -2.72
N HIS A 254 -12.79 9.64 -2.38
CA HIS A 254 -12.87 8.94 -1.10
C HIS A 254 -11.48 8.78 -0.51
N THR A 255 -11.35 8.82 0.81
CA THR A 255 -10.06 8.68 1.47
C THR A 255 -10.14 7.85 2.73
N VAL A 256 -9.02 7.24 3.08
CA VAL A 256 -8.70 6.87 4.46
C VAL A 256 -7.35 7.53 4.74
N ALA A 257 -7.32 8.51 5.64
CA ALA A 257 -6.09 9.22 5.96
C ALA A 257 -5.89 9.44 7.47
N ARG A 258 -4.64 9.35 7.91
CA ARG A 258 -4.25 9.47 9.32
C ARG A 258 -3.02 10.35 9.42
N LEU A 259 -3.04 11.27 10.38
CA LEU A 259 -1.89 12.08 10.76
C LEU A 259 -1.60 11.86 12.24
N TYR A 260 -0.34 11.55 12.52
CA TYR A 260 0.20 11.39 13.86
C TYR A 260 1.21 12.49 14.13
N ARG A 261 1.34 12.87 15.40
CA ARG A 261 2.43 13.70 15.92
C ARG A 261 2.97 13.06 17.19
N ASP A 262 4.28 12.81 17.24
CA ASP A 262 4.96 12.18 18.37
C ASP A 262 4.28 10.86 18.80
N GLY A 263 3.84 10.08 17.81
CA GLY A 263 3.12 8.81 17.99
C GLY A 263 1.65 8.92 18.38
N LYS A 264 1.13 10.12 18.64
CA LYS A 264 -0.29 10.36 18.94
C LYS A 264 -1.08 10.66 17.68
N LEU A 265 -2.20 9.97 17.48
CA LEU A 265 -3.15 10.28 16.40
C LEU A 265 -3.79 11.66 16.66
N ILE A 266 -3.63 12.57 15.70
CA ILE A 266 -4.12 13.96 15.80
C ILE A 266 -5.17 14.32 14.76
N CYS A 267 -5.24 13.59 13.64
CA CYS A 267 -6.31 13.70 12.66
C CYS A 267 -6.57 12.32 12.04
N ALA A 268 -7.83 11.90 12.02
CA ALA A 268 -8.28 10.62 11.49
C ALA A 268 -9.50 10.79 10.58
N THR A 269 -9.23 11.03 9.30
CA THR A 269 -10.27 11.38 8.33
C THR A 269 -10.60 10.26 7.35
N GLN A 270 -11.88 10.21 6.99
CA GLN A 270 -12.41 9.53 5.80
C GLN A 270 -13.26 10.48 4.94
N ASP A 271 -13.16 11.78 5.21
CA ASP A 271 -13.91 12.83 4.55
C ASP A 271 -12.93 13.63 3.68
N VAL A 272 -13.27 13.81 2.40
CA VAL A 272 -12.54 14.69 1.48
C VAL A 272 -13.34 15.97 1.35
N VAL A 273 -12.66 17.11 1.45
CA VAL A 273 -13.25 18.45 1.32
C VAL A 273 -12.42 19.27 0.34
N ASP A 274 -13.01 20.33 -0.19
CA ASP A 274 -12.32 21.30 -1.03
C ASP A 274 -11.72 22.44 -0.19
N GLU A 275 -10.71 23.13 -0.72
CA GLU A 275 -10.07 24.28 -0.02
C GLU A 275 -11.05 25.41 0.30
N THR A 276 -12.11 25.53 -0.51
CA THR A 276 -13.15 26.55 -0.39
C THR A 276 -14.23 26.20 0.62
N ASP A 277 -14.24 24.97 1.13
CA ASP A 277 -15.21 24.56 2.12
C ASP A 277 -14.98 25.33 3.43
N GLY A 278 -16.08 25.81 4.02
CA GLY A 278 -16.07 26.67 5.20
C GLY A 278 -15.74 25.91 6.49
N GLU A 279 -16.65 25.93 7.45
CA GLU A 279 -16.47 25.18 8.69
C GLU A 279 -16.56 23.67 8.43
N VAL A 280 -15.55 22.93 8.89
CA VAL A 280 -15.47 21.48 8.70
C VAL A 280 -15.79 20.77 10.01
N PRO A 281 -16.93 20.07 10.12
CA PRO A 281 -17.38 19.50 11.40
C PRO A 281 -16.66 18.22 11.81
N ARG A 282 -15.92 17.59 10.88
CA ARG A 282 -15.22 16.31 11.08
C ARG A 282 -13.78 16.44 10.58
N ASP A 283 -12.91 15.56 11.04
CA ASP A 283 -11.56 15.48 10.50
C ASP A 283 -11.64 15.27 8.99
N SER A 284 -10.90 16.07 8.21
CA SER A 284 -10.97 16.09 6.75
C SER A 284 -9.60 16.17 6.09
N LEU A 285 -9.55 15.74 4.83
CA LEU A 285 -8.38 15.84 3.96
C LEU A 285 -8.69 16.74 2.77
N VAL A 286 -7.78 17.67 2.47
CA VAL A 286 -7.64 18.27 1.14
C VAL A 286 -6.37 17.71 0.50
N LEU A 287 -6.47 17.26 -0.75
CA LEU A 287 -5.33 16.73 -1.49
C LEU A 287 -5.35 17.25 -2.93
N SER A 288 -4.41 18.14 -3.23
CA SER A 288 -4.32 18.84 -4.51
C SER A 288 -3.05 18.43 -5.26
N LYS A 289 -3.14 18.15 -6.56
CA LYS A 289 -1.95 17.90 -7.39
C LYS A 289 -1.18 19.19 -7.58
N VAL A 290 0.14 19.14 -7.46
CA VAL A 290 0.97 20.30 -7.84
C VAL A 290 1.36 20.18 -9.30
N LEU A 291 0.88 21.13 -10.10
CA LEU A 291 1.25 21.28 -11.50
C LEU A 291 2.34 22.34 -11.61
N GLY A 292 3.47 21.99 -12.23
CA GLY A 292 4.59 22.92 -12.41
C GLY A 292 4.21 24.10 -13.31
N ALA A 293 4.85 25.25 -13.07
CA ALA A 293 4.91 26.30 -14.08
C ALA A 293 5.72 25.77 -15.30
N PRO A 294 5.54 26.31 -16.52
CA PRO A 294 6.24 25.82 -17.73
C PRO A 294 7.76 25.71 -17.62
N ASN A 295 8.38 26.41 -16.66
CA ASN A 295 9.83 26.48 -16.44
C ASN A 295 10.29 25.77 -15.15
N ASP A 296 9.37 25.16 -14.38
CA ASP A 296 9.69 24.43 -13.15
C ASP A 296 9.46 22.94 -13.39
N ALA A 297 10.50 22.29 -13.92
CA ALA A 297 10.45 20.91 -14.43
C ALA A 297 10.67 19.88 -13.31
N GLY A 298 9.92 19.97 -12.21
CA GLY A 298 9.92 18.94 -11.17
C GLY A 298 9.66 17.54 -11.74
N LEU A 299 10.08 16.49 -11.03
CA LEU A 299 9.92 15.11 -11.51
C LEU A 299 8.43 14.76 -11.69
N THR A 300 8.06 14.21 -12.85
CA THR A 300 6.67 13.81 -13.14
C THR A 300 6.58 12.33 -13.52
N GLY A 301 5.37 11.78 -13.43
CA GLY A 301 5.09 10.44 -13.94
C GLY A 301 5.11 10.36 -15.47
N ALA A 302 5.33 9.16 -16.00
CA ALA A 302 5.39 8.95 -17.45
C ALA A 302 4.03 9.10 -18.16
N PHE A 303 2.92 9.07 -17.42
CA PHE A 303 1.56 8.89 -17.95
C PHE A 303 0.72 10.18 -17.94
N ARG A 304 -0.61 10.06 -17.95
CA ARG A 304 -1.60 11.13 -18.17
C ARG A 304 -1.30 12.41 -17.39
N ASP A 305 -1.21 12.32 -16.07
CA ASP A 305 -1.03 13.52 -15.25
C ASP A 305 0.45 13.90 -15.14
N LYS A 306 0.72 15.20 -15.29
CA LYS A 306 2.06 15.80 -15.24
C LYS A 306 2.29 16.59 -13.95
N ASN A 307 1.72 16.11 -12.85
CA ASN A 307 1.99 16.67 -11.53
C ASN A 307 3.40 16.31 -11.08
N SER A 308 4.02 17.21 -10.33
CA SER A 308 5.34 17.04 -9.72
C SER A 308 5.28 16.71 -8.22
N GLY A 309 4.07 16.45 -7.72
CA GLY A 309 3.79 16.15 -6.34
C GLY A 309 2.36 16.51 -5.95
N TYR A 310 2.15 16.72 -4.66
CA TYR A 310 0.85 17.01 -4.04
C TYR A 310 0.99 18.03 -2.93
N THR A 311 -0.05 18.82 -2.69
CA THR A 311 -0.22 19.54 -1.43
C THR A 311 -1.26 18.81 -0.60
N VAL A 312 -0.90 18.52 0.65
CA VAL A 312 -1.70 17.75 1.60
C VAL A 312 -2.12 18.67 2.73
N HIS A 313 -3.42 18.82 2.96
CA HIS A 313 -3.94 19.49 4.16
C HIS A 313 -4.76 18.51 5.01
N PHE A 314 -4.30 18.28 6.22
CA PHE A 314 -5.13 17.68 7.27
C PHE A 314 -5.84 18.79 8.03
N ILE A 315 -7.14 18.63 8.25
CA ILE A 315 -7.97 19.57 8.98
C ILE A 315 -8.61 18.79 10.14
N GLN A 316 -8.38 19.25 11.36
CA GLN A 316 -9.07 18.73 12.54
C GLN A 316 -10.52 19.23 12.53
N GLY A 317 -11.47 18.33 12.76
CA GLY A 317 -12.87 18.68 12.89
C GLY A 317 -13.18 19.44 14.18
N GLY A 318 -14.18 20.33 14.10
CA GLY A 318 -14.68 21.06 15.26
C GLY A 318 -14.03 22.44 15.47
N PRO A 319 -14.28 23.08 16.62
CA PRO A 319 -14.11 24.52 16.78
C PRO A 319 -12.65 25.01 16.77
N THR A 320 -11.67 24.12 17.01
CA THR A 320 -10.25 24.46 16.90
C THR A 320 -9.81 24.59 15.45
N GLY A 321 -10.38 23.78 14.54
CA GLY A 321 -10.08 23.80 13.10
C GLY A 321 -8.60 23.70 12.77
N GLN A 322 -7.79 23.03 13.60
CA GLN A 322 -6.34 23.01 13.43
C GLN A 322 -5.97 22.42 12.08
N ARG A 323 -5.05 23.08 11.37
CA ARG A 323 -4.59 22.66 10.05
C ARG A 323 -3.12 22.30 10.07
N TRP A 324 -2.79 21.25 9.32
CA TRP A 324 -1.42 20.86 9.01
C TRP A 324 -1.28 20.79 7.50
N THR A 325 -0.26 21.45 6.98
CA THR A 325 0.00 21.53 5.55
C THR A 325 1.34 20.90 5.26
N PHE A 326 1.38 20.05 4.24
CA PHE A 326 2.60 19.44 3.75
C PHE A 326 2.67 19.54 2.22
N ASP A 327 3.78 20.06 1.74
CA ASP A 327 4.14 20.03 0.34
C ASP A 327 4.91 18.75 0.06
N VAL A 328 4.39 17.95 -0.85
CA VAL A 328 4.95 16.67 -1.28
C VAL A 328 5.51 16.85 -2.68
N ARG A 329 6.77 16.45 -2.90
CA ARG A 329 7.45 16.55 -4.20
C ARG A 329 8.02 15.20 -4.60
N HIS A 330 7.74 14.80 -5.83
CA HIS A 330 8.36 13.62 -6.41
C HIS A 330 9.88 13.85 -6.51
N GLU A 331 10.66 12.90 -6.00
CA GLU A 331 12.12 13.00 -5.99
C GLU A 331 12.78 11.92 -6.84
N ARG A 332 12.33 10.66 -6.69
CA ARG A 332 12.84 9.51 -7.46
C ARG A 332 11.69 8.65 -7.92
N THR A 333 11.82 8.05 -9.10
CA THR A 333 10.82 7.10 -9.59
C THR A 333 11.20 5.69 -9.16
N ILE A 334 10.30 5.01 -8.45
CA ILE A 334 10.46 3.60 -8.06
C ILE A 334 9.98 2.69 -9.20
N TRP A 335 8.81 3.00 -9.79
CA TRP A 335 8.26 2.27 -10.93
C TRP A 335 7.42 3.17 -11.83
N ASN A 336 7.27 2.75 -13.10
CA ASN A 336 6.36 3.34 -14.08
C ASN A 336 5.69 2.21 -14.87
N LEU A 337 4.45 1.87 -14.53
CA LEU A 337 3.73 0.75 -15.12
C LEU A 337 2.49 1.26 -15.89
N PRO A 338 2.32 0.90 -17.17
CA PRO A 338 1.13 1.30 -17.92
C PRO A 338 -0.11 0.59 -17.37
N THR A 339 -1.24 1.30 -17.35
CA THR A 339 -2.56 0.74 -17.01
C THR A 339 -3.54 0.80 -18.18
N SER A 340 -3.13 1.40 -19.30
CA SER A 340 -3.85 1.39 -20.58
C SER A 340 -2.90 1.16 -21.74
N ALA A 341 -3.46 1.00 -22.95
CA ALA A 341 -2.69 1.07 -24.17
C ALA A 341 -1.96 2.43 -24.31
N PRO A 342 -0.80 2.47 -25.00
CA PRO A 342 -0.07 3.71 -25.24
C PRO A 342 -0.87 4.68 -26.13
N GLY A 343 -0.66 5.97 -25.95
CA GLY A 343 -1.33 7.04 -26.69
C GLY A 343 -1.41 8.35 -25.91
N PRO A 344 -2.04 9.40 -26.46
CA PRO A 344 -2.14 10.71 -25.82
C PRO A 344 -2.83 10.69 -24.44
N ASN A 345 -3.70 9.71 -24.22
CA ASN A 345 -4.44 9.52 -22.97
C ASN A 345 -3.95 8.30 -22.18
N ALA A 346 -2.71 7.86 -22.41
CA ALA A 346 -2.17 6.70 -21.71
C ALA A 346 -2.15 6.94 -20.20
N THR A 347 -2.82 6.05 -19.46
CA THR A 347 -2.82 6.05 -18.00
C THR A 347 -1.75 5.10 -17.49
N GLY A 348 -1.32 5.31 -16.24
CA GLY A 348 -0.41 4.38 -15.59
C GLY A 348 -0.38 4.50 -14.09
N ASN A 349 0.41 3.62 -13.50
CA ASN A 349 0.73 3.53 -12.10
C ASN A 349 2.21 3.89 -11.92
N THR A 350 2.47 5.00 -11.24
CA THR A 350 3.82 5.48 -10.96
C THR A 350 4.05 5.56 -9.46
N GLY A 351 5.15 4.96 -9.02
CA GLY A 351 5.61 5.05 -7.64
C GLY A 351 6.78 5.99 -7.51
N PHE A 352 6.81 6.73 -6.40
CA PHE A 352 7.84 7.72 -6.11
C PHE A 352 8.42 7.55 -4.72
N ILE A 353 9.71 7.85 -4.59
CA ILE A 353 10.22 8.45 -3.37
C ILE A 353 9.79 9.91 -3.41
N GLU A 354 9.18 10.35 -2.32
CA GLU A 354 8.70 11.71 -2.19
C GLU A 354 9.44 12.42 -1.06
N SER A 355 9.83 13.67 -1.31
CA SER A 355 10.28 14.61 -0.29
C SER A 355 9.09 15.40 0.21
N LEU A 356 9.06 15.66 1.52
CA LEU A 356 7.97 16.37 2.17
C LEU A 356 8.52 17.53 2.98
N GLU A 357 7.85 18.67 2.92
CA GLU A 357 8.08 19.81 3.80
C GLU A 357 6.76 20.28 4.39
N GLY A 358 6.71 20.52 5.70
CA GLY A 358 5.54 21.15 6.31
C GLY A 358 5.33 20.86 7.78
N GLY A 359 4.11 21.13 8.25
CA GLY A 359 3.74 21.01 9.66
C GLY A 359 2.48 21.81 10.00
N SER A 360 2.31 22.11 11.29
CA SER A 360 1.27 23.04 11.73
C SER A 360 1.68 24.50 11.48
N GLN A 361 0.81 25.46 11.76
CA GLN A 361 1.11 26.88 11.57
C GLN A 361 2.40 27.30 12.30
N GLY A 362 3.37 27.82 11.55
CA GLY A 362 4.66 28.28 12.07
C GLY A 362 5.72 27.17 12.23
N GLU A 363 5.38 25.92 11.91
CA GLU A 363 6.33 24.81 11.84
C GLU A 363 6.68 24.50 10.38
N SER A 364 7.93 24.13 10.14
CA SER A 364 8.35 23.47 8.91
C SER A 364 9.36 22.39 9.26
N PHE A 365 9.03 21.15 8.89
CA PHE A 365 9.89 19.99 9.04
C PHE A 365 10.10 19.35 7.67
N ASN A 366 11.29 18.78 7.47
CA ASN A 366 11.59 17.97 6.30
C ASN A 366 11.28 16.50 6.57
N GLY A 367 10.93 15.78 5.53
CA GLY A 367 10.54 14.39 5.59
C GLY A 367 10.72 13.64 4.29
N VAL A 368 10.48 12.34 4.38
CA VAL A 368 10.55 11.41 3.26
C VAL A 368 9.37 10.44 3.34
N GLY A 369 8.88 10.02 2.18
CA GLY A 369 7.86 9.01 2.09
C GLY A 369 7.91 8.22 0.79
N THR A 370 7.05 7.21 0.74
CA THR A 370 6.75 6.45 -0.48
C THR A 370 5.37 6.87 -0.95
N GLY A 371 5.30 7.34 -2.19
CA GLY A 371 4.08 7.73 -2.87
C GLY A 371 3.76 6.78 -4.02
N GLY A 372 2.48 6.61 -4.32
CA GLY A 372 2.02 5.82 -5.46
C GLY A 372 0.78 6.46 -6.08
N GLN A 373 0.89 6.94 -7.32
CA GLN A 373 -0.24 7.45 -8.07
C GLN A 373 -0.63 6.49 -9.19
N CYS A 374 -1.89 6.08 -9.21
CA CYS A 374 -2.44 5.25 -10.26
C CYS A 374 -3.55 6.00 -10.98
N GLN A 375 -3.55 5.92 -12.30
CA GLN A 375 -4.60 6.41 -13.17
C GLN A 375 -5.19 5.21 -13.93
N LEU A 376 -6.49 5.22 -14.13
CA LEU A 376 -7.22 4.22 -14.90
C LEU A 376 -8.11 4.94 -15.92
N SER A 377 -8.41 4.23 -17.01
CA SER A 377 -9.19 4.72 -18.16
C SER A 377 -10.69 4.63 -17.94
#